data_AF-A0A7C9DYL6-F1
#
_entry.id   AF-A0A7C9DYL6-F1
#
_cell.length_a   1.000
_cell.length_b   1.000
_cell.length_c   1.000
_cell.angle_alpha   90.00
_cell.angle_beta   90.00
_cell.angle_gamma   90.00
#
_symmetry.space_group_name_H-M   'P 1'
#
loop_
_entity.id
_entity.type
_entity.pdbx_description
1 polymer ?
#
loop_
_entity_poly.entity_id
_entity_poly.type
_entity_poly.pdbx_seq_one_letter_code
_entity_poly.pdbx_strand_id
1 'polypeptide(L)'
;KGLGVVAISSNSVVTHPQDGPEFMAEEAKIYGYPFPYLYDESQDVAGAFAAVCTPEFFLFKKDGRRPFELVYHGQYDDSRPSNNMPVTGRDLSMAIDAVL
;
A
#
# COMPACT_ATOMS: atom_id res chain seq x y z
N LYS A 1 4.45 -2.42 -17.51
CA LYS A 1 5.31 -1.35 -16.96
C LYS A 1 6.08 -1.93 -15.78
N GLY A 2 7.34 -1.52 -15.54
CA GLY A 2 8.23 -2.13 -14.53
C GLY A 2 7.88 -1.82 -13.06
N LEU A 3 6.60 -1.70 -12.73
CA LEU A 3 6.11 -1.40 -11.38
C LEU A 3 5.79 -2.70 -10.66
N GLY A 4 6.47 -2.95 -9.54
CA GLY A 4 6.06 -3.95 -8.55
C GLY A 4 5.13 -3.30 -7.51
N VAL A 5 4.07 -4.00 -7.13
CA VAL A 5 3.15 -3.57 -6.08
C VAL A 5 3.05 -4.69 -5.05
N VAL A 6 3.03 -4.32 -3.77
CA VAL A 6 2.76 -5.21 -2.64
C VAL A 6 1.87 -4.46 -1.66
N ALA A 7 0.80 -5.11 -1.20
CA ALA A 7 0.00 -4.63 -0.09
C ALA A 7 0.40 -5.39 1.17
N ILE A 8 0.44 -4.72 2.32
CA ILE A 8 0.79 -5.33 3.61
C ILE A 8 -0.25 -4.90 4.64
N SER A 9 -0.88 -5.88 5.30
CA SER A 9 -1.71 -5.65 6.48
C SER A 9 -0.89 -5.94 7.74
N SER A 10 -0.75 -4.93 8.61
CA SER A 10 -0.12 -5.06 9.93
C SER A 10 -1.12 -4.85 11.07
N ASN A 11 -2.43 -4.88 10.76
CA ASN A 11 -3.49 -4.72 11.74
C ASN A 11 -3.53 -5.93 12.68
N SER A 12 -3.80 -5.68 13.97
CA SER A 12 -3.91 -6.76 14.95
C SER A 12 -5.20 -7.55 14.76
N VAL A 13 -5.09 -8.84 14.48
CA VAL A 13 -6.25 -9.75 14.35
C VAL A 13 -7.03 -9.95 15.65
N VAL A 14 -6.45 -9.56 16.79
CA VAL A 14 -7.16 -9.58 18.09
C VAL A 14 -8.22 -8.49 18.14
N THR A 15 -7.91 -7.29 17.60
CA THR A 15 -8.83 -6.15 17.60
C THR A 15 -9.62 -6.03 16.30
N HIS A 16 -9.04 -6.50 15.18
CA HIS A 16 -9.62 -6.50 13.85
C HIS A 16 -9.53 -7.90 13.23
N PRO A 17 -10.37 -8.87 13.67
CA PRO A 17 -10.32 -10.25 13.18
C PRO A 17 -10.43 -10.38 11.65
N GLN A 18 -11.15 -9.46 11.01
CA GLN A 18 -11.31 -9.39 9.55
C GLN A 18 -10.02 -9.08 8.79
N ASP A 19 -8.99 -8.56 9.46
CA ASP A 19 -7.69 -8.26 8.85
C ASP A 19 -6.73 -9.46 8.97
N GLY A 20 -7.24 -10.64 9.31
CA GLY A 20 -6.48 -11.87 9.37
C GLY A 20 -6.27 -12.53 8.00
N PRO A 21 -5.25 -13.41 7.85
CA PRO A 21 -4.86 -13.99 6.56
C PRO A 21 -5.99 -14.68 5.78
N GLU A 22 -6.93 -15.32 6.46
CA GLU A 22 -8.07 -15.98 5.82
C GLU A 22 -8.99 -14.98 5.11
N PHE A 23 -9.47 -13.98 5.83
CA PHE A 23 -10.33 -12.92 5.29
C PHE A 23 -9.60 -12.05 4.26
N MET A 24 -8.31 -11.74 4.47
CA MET A 24 -7.48 -11.04 3.49
C MET A 24 -7.39 -11.81 2.16
N ALA A 25 -7.23 -13.14 2.23
CA ALA A 25 -7.18 -13.98 1.04
C ALA A 25 -8.53 -14.06 0.32
N GLU A 26 -9.65 -14.01 1.05
CA GLU A 26 -10.98 -13.90 0.46
C GLU A 26 -11.20 -12.53 -0.20
N GLU A 27 -10.85 -11.45 0.49
CA GLU A 27 -10.92 -10.09 -0.03
C GLU A 27 -10.14 -9.94 -1.35
N ALA A 28 -8.90 -10.41 -1.37
CA ALA A 28 -8.06 -10.38 -2.56
C ALA A 28 -8.68 -11.12 -3.75
N LYS A 29 -9.43 -12.21 -3.49
CA LYS A 29 -10.19 -12.92 -4.54
C LYS A 29 -11.42 -12.15 -4.99
N ILE A 30 -12.18 -11.57 -4.04
CA ILE A 30 -13.40 -10.81 -4.31
C ILE A 30 -13.11 -9.58 -5.17
N TYR A 31 -12.07 -8.82 -4.82
CA TYR A 31 -11.69 -7.61 -5.54
C TYR A 31 -10.64 -7.85 -6.63
N GLY A 32 -10.16 -9.08 -6.79
CA GLY A 32 -9.25 -9.48 -7.87
C GLY A 32 -7.90 -8.76 -7.82
N TYR A 33 -7.28 -8.67 -6.64
CA TYR A 33 -6.02 -7.96 -6.47
C TYR A 33 -4.92 -8.56 -7.36
N PRO A 34 -4.33 -7.77 -8.28
CA PRO A 34 -3.31 -8.26 -9.21
C PRO A 34 -1.90 -8.28 -8.58
N PHE A 35 -1.80 -8.06 -7.28
CA PHE A 35 -0.56 -7.96 -6.52
C PHE A 35 -0.63 -8.80 -5.23
N PRO A 36 0.52 -9.21 -4.65
CA PRO A 36 0.53 -9.90 -3.36
C PRO A 36 -0.07 -9.02 -2.26
N TYR A 37 -0.92 -9.63 -1.44
CA TYR A 37 -1.43 -9.04 -0.20
C TYR A 37 -0.89 -9.85 0.98
N LEU A 38 0.09 -9.29 1.70
CA LEU A 38 0.86 -9.96 2.74
C LEU A 38 0.36 -9.55 4.13
N TYR A 39 0.49 -10.46 5.09
CA TYR A 39 0.20 -10.21 6.50
C TYR A 39 1.50 -10.09 7.29
N ASP A 40 1.64 -8.99 8.04
CA ASP A 40 2.78 -8.66 8.90
C ASP A 40 2.36 -8.84 10.37
N GLU A 41 2.40 -10.09 10.83
CA GLU A 41 1.92 -10.49 12.16
C GLU A 41 2.68 -9.81 13.31
N SER A 42 4.00 -9.65 13.16
CA SER A 42 4.84 -9.06 14.21
C SER A 42 4.81 -7.53 14.23
N GLN A 43 4.26 -6.90 13.18
CA GLN A 43 4.27 -5.46 12.95
C GLN A 43 5.67 -4.87 12.74
N ASP A 44 6.70 -5.71 12.58
CA ASP A 44 8.08 -5.27 12.39
C ASP A 44 8.25 -4.51 11.07
N VAL A 45 7.51 -4.92 10.02
CA VAL A 45 7.57 -4.24 8.73
C VAL A 45 6.92 -2.86 8.82
N ALA A 46 5.74 -2.76 9.44
CA ALA A 46 5.12 -1.45 9.72
C ALA A 46 6.05 -0.54 10.54
N GLY A 47 6.70 -1.09 11.58
CA GLY A 47 7.67 -0.36 12.40
C GLY A 47 8.88 0.12 11.61
N ALA A 48 9.44 -0.73 10.73
CA ALA A 48 10.58 -0.38 9.89
C ALA A 48 10.26 0.70 8.85
N PHE A 49 9.02 0.74 8.36
CA PHE A 49 8.54 1.76 7.42
C PHE A 49 7.99 3.01 8.13
N ALA A 50 7.91 2.98 9.46
CA ALA A 50 7.23 3.99 10.27
C ALA A 50 5.79 4.27 9.80
N ALA A 51 5.08 3.21 9.39
CA ALA A 51 3.68 3.30 8.97
C ALA A 51 2.77 3.61 10.17
N VAL A 52 1.81 4.50 9.98
CA VAL A 52 0.95 5.05 11.03
C VAL A 52 -0.54 5.02 10.69
N CYS A 53 -0.92 4.81 9.42
CA CYS A 53 -2.32 4.76 9.02
C CYS A 53 -2.60 3.79 7.87
N THR A 54 -3.88 3.54 7.61
CA THR A 54 -4.33 2.74 6.47
C THR A 54 -5.43 3.51 5.70
N PRO A 55 -5.30 3.68 4.37
CA PRO A 55 -4.14 3.32 3.54
C PRO A 55 -2.96 4.28 3.71
N GLU A 56 -1.75 3.79 3.49
CA GLU A 56 -0.51 4.57 3.45
C GLU A 56 0.39 4.08 2.31
N PHE A 57 0.86 4.99 1.46
CA PHE A 57 1.54 4.64 0.20
C PHE A 57 3.02 5.03 0.22
N PHE A 58 3.88 4.08 -0.12
CA PHE A 58 5.32 4.29 -0.29
C PHE A 58 5.74 3.86 -1.70
N LEU A 59 6.37 4.75 -2.46
CA LEU A 59 6.94 4.44 -3.77
C LEU A 59 8.46 4.47 -3.69
N PHE A 60 9.08 3.37 -4.09
CA PHE A 60 10.54 3.28 -4.15
C PHE A 60 11.03 3.19 -5.59
N LYS A 61 12.07 3.96 -5.90
CA LYS A 61 12.80 3.87 -7.16
C LYS A 61 14.02 2.97 -7.00
N LYS A 62 14.26 2.11 -7.99
CA LYS A 62 15.46 1.27 -8.08
C LYS A 62 16.30 1.70 -9.28
N ASP A 63 17.47 2.26 -9.02
CA ASP A 63 18.43 2.64 -10.08
C ASP A 63 19.65 1.70 -10.06
N GLY A 64 19.64 0.73 -10.98
CA GLY A 64 20.72 -0.23 -11.17
C GLY A 64 21.06 -1.01 -9.88
N ARG A 65 22.31 -0.86 -9.41
CA ARG A 65 22.80 -1.55 -8.20
C ARG A 65 22.57 -0.78 -6.90
N ARG A 66 22.05 0.45 -6.94
CA ARG A 66 21.84 1.27 -5.74
C ARG A 66 20.70 0.72 -4.88
N PRO A 67 20.68 0.95 -3.56
CA PRO A 67 19.52 0.65 -2.72
C PRO A 67 18.23 1.29 -3.27
N PHE A 68 17.08 0.77 -2.84
CA PHE A 68 15.80 1.41 -3.12
C PHE A 68 15.75 2.79 -2.45
N GLU A 69 15.32 3.80 -3.20
CA GLU A 69 15.16 5.18 -2.72
C GLU A 69 13.67 5.49 -2.60
N LEU A 70 13.22 5.98 -1.44
CA LEU A 70 11.84 6.45 -1.25
C LEU A 70 11.66 7.77 -2.01
N VAL A 71 10.81 7.77 -3.02
CA VAL A 71 10.58 8.90 -3.93
C VAL A 71 9.17 9.49 -3.82
N TYR A 72 8.25 8.77 -3.17
CA TYR A 72 6.93 9.29 -2.82
C TYR A 72 6.42 8.61 -1.55
N HIS A 73 5.90 9.42 -0.62
CA HIS A 73 5.16 8.97 0.56
C HIS A 73 4.02 9.95 0.78
N GLY A 74 2.77 9.47 0.71
CA GLY A 74 1.63 10.36 0.75
C GLY A 74 0.31 9.73 0.35
N GLN A 75 -0.62 10.58 -0.08
CA GLN A 75 -1.99 10.21 -0.41
C GLN A 75 -2.10 9.44 -1.73
N TYR A 76 -3.23 8.76 -1.94
CA TYR A 76 -3.56 8.24 -3.26
C TYR A 76 -3.96 9.38 -4.22
N ASP A 77 -4.81 10.26 -3.72
CA ASP A 77 -5.38 11.45 -4.34
C ASP A 77 -6.07 12.34 -3.28
N ASP A 78 -6.78 13.38 -3.73
CA ASP A 78 -7.53 14.31 -2.87
C ASP A 78 -8.83 13.74 -2.28
N SER A 79 -9.26 12.54 -2.69
CA SER A 79 -10.52 11.96 -2.23
C SER A 79 -10.46 11.57 -0.75
N ARG A 80 -11.54 11.83 -0.04
CA ARG A 80 -11.76 11.42 1.35
C ARG A 80 -13.21 10.96 1.49
N PRO A 81 -13.51 10.06 2.45
CA PRO A 81 -14.89 9.70 2.76
C PRO A 81 -15.80 10.90 3.07
N SER A 82 -15.22 12.03 3.52
CA SER A 82 -15.93 13.24 3.94
C SER A 82 -16.09 14.32 2.86
N ASN A 83 -15.43 14.23 1.70
CA ASN A 83 -15.31 15.38 0.80
C ASN A 83 -15.93 15.21 -0.59
N ASN A 84 -16.64 14.10 -0.86
CA ASN A 84 -17.34 13.81 -2.13
C ASN A 84 -16.48 13.92 -3.41
N MET A 85 -15.16 14.05 -3.29
CA MET A 85 -14.26 14.08 -4.42
C MET A 85 -14.17 12.68 -5.03
N PRO A 86 -14.21 12.53 -6.37
CA PRO A 86 -14.05 11.23 -7.00
C PRO A 86 -12.64 10.68 -6.73
N VAL A 87 -12.55 9.36 -6.59
CA VAL A 87 -11.27 8.64 -6.51
C VAL A 87 -10.63 8.63 -7.90
N THR A 88 -9.38 9.07 -8.00
CA THR A 88 -8.63 9.17 -9.27
C THR A 88 -7.22 8.59 -9.22
N GLY A 89 -6.63 8.41 -8.05
CA GLY A 89 -5.24 7.96 -7.87
C GLY A 89 -4.20 8.92 -8.48
N ARG A 90 -4.54 10.20 -8.63
CA ARG A 90 -3.79 11.16 -9.45
C ARG A 90 -2.37 11.33 -8.95
N ASP A 91 -2.20 11.51 -7.65
CA ASP A 91 -0.92 11.88 -7.06
C ASP A 91 0.07 10.71 -7.15
N LEU A 92 -0.37 9.52 -6.75
CA LEU A 92 0.45 8.32 -6.84
C LEU A 92 0.75 7.97 -8.32
N SER A 93 -0.22 8.13 -9.22
CA SER A 93 -0.01 7.89 -10.66
C SER A 93 1.01 8.84 -11.26
N MET A 94 0.95 10.14 -10.92
CA MET A 94 1.95 11.12 -11.34
C MET A 94 3.34 10.81 -10.78
N ALA A 95 3.43 10.37 -9.53
CA ALA A 95 4.70 9.94 -8.94
C ALA A 95 5.28 8.71 -9.65
N ILE A 96 4.44 7.71 -9.97
CA ILE A 96 4.82 6.51 -10.73
C ILE A 96 5.32 6.90 -12.13
N ASP A 97 4.59 7.74 -12.86
CA ASP A 97 4.97 8.16 -14.21
C ASP A 97 6.25 9.01 -14.22
N ALA A 98 6.58 9.70 -13.13
CA ALA A 98 7.83 10.46 -13.00
C ALA A 98 9.07 9.58 -12.77
N VAL A 99 8.90 8.32 -12.34
CA VAL A 99 10.02 7.44 -11.95
C VAL A 99 10.23 6.27 -12.89
N LEU A 100 9.22 5.92 -13.69
CA LEU A 100 9.29 4.93 -14.78
C LEU A 100 9.88 5.51 -16.06
#